data_AF-A0A2E9Q724-F1
#
_entry.id   AF-A0A2E9Q724-F1
#
_cell.length_a   1.000
_cell.length_b   1.000
_cell.length_c   1.000
_cell.angle_alpha   90.00
_cell.angle_beta   90.00
_cell.angle_gamma   90.00
#
_symmetry.space_group_name_H-M   'P 1'
#
loop_
_entity.id
_entity.type
_entity.pdbx_description
1 polymer ?
#
loop_
_entity_poly.entity_id
_entity_poly.type
_entity_poly.pdbx_seq_one_letter_code
_entity_poly.pdbx_strand_id
1 'polypeptide(L)'
;MASLVTPAADTRALFFLCTSINAGPADSRLQVFNVRLYQSLMGILFIVAAAVQWNDPDPTFWISIYGIAALLSIGEVFWLSRKSMVRIRSLLWPLLAIAALIYGLSLFHGLEGEWYNDEVTRESGGLFLITLHGLISYWAVRGNSRDISKGKNG
;
A
#
# COMPACT_ATOMS: atom_id res chain seq x y z
N MET A 1 45.79 4.47 -10.49
CA MET A 1 44.67 3.96 -11.30
C MET A 1 43.38 4.25 -10.55
N ALA A 2 42.61 5.22 -11.04
CA ALA A 2 41.37 5.68 -10.41
C ALA A 2 40.27 4.63 -10.60
N SER A 3 39.66 4.18 -9.49
CA SER A 3 38.44 3.38 -9.53
C SER A 3 37.25 4.31 -9.71
N LEU A 4 36.60 4.20 -10.87
CA LEU A 4 35.30 4.82 -11.16
C LEU A 4 34.24 4.22 -10.24
N VAL A 5 33.89 4.96 -9.19
CA VAL A 5 32.66 4.73 -8.42
C VAL A 5 31.51 5.24 -9.28
N THR A 6 30.73 4.32 -9.83
CA THR A 6 29.47 4.64 -10.50
C THR A 6 28.46 5.11 -9.45
N PRO A 7 27.72 6.22 -9.69
CA PRO A 7 26.67 6.65 -8.79
C PRO A 7 25.49 5.69 -8.95
N ALA A 8 25.30 4.81 -7.98
CA ALA A 8 24.03 4.09 -7.82
C ALA A 8 22.94 5.15 -7.67
N ALA A 9 22.09 5.25 -8.69
CA ALA A 9 20.95 6.15 -8.72
C ALA A 9 20.18 6.06 -7.41
N ASP A 10 20.15 7.18 -6.71
CA ASP A 10 19.64 7.34 -5.37
C ASP A 10 18.11 7.19 -5.34
N THR A 11 17.66 5.94 -5.34
CA THR A 11 16.27 5.54 -5.07
C THR A 11 15.84 5.89 -3.65
N ARG A 12 16.74 6.37 -2.78
CA ARG A 12 16.40 6.85 -1.44
C ARG A 12 15.78 8.24 -1.51
N ALA A 13 16.17 9.09 -2.46
CA ALA A 13 15.74 10.49 -2.54
C ALA A 13 14.23 10.68 -2.74
N LEU A 14 13.55 9.78 -3.45
CA LEU A 14 12.08 9.82 -3.61
C LEU A 14 11.33 9.18 -2.44
N PHE A 15 12.00 8.35 -1.64
CA PHE A 15 11.45 7.73 -0.42
C PHE A 15 11.74 8.55 0.86
N PHE A 16 12.56 9.60 0.72
CA PHE A 16 13.06 10.45 1.81
C PHE A 16 11.98 11.32 2.49
N LEU A 17 10.75 11.33 1.96
CA LEU A 17 9.63 12.05 2.56
C LEU A 17 8.84 11.26 3.61
N CYS A 18 9.04 9.94 3.75
CA CYS A 18 8.17 9.14 4.64
C CYS A 18 8.87 8.25 5.68
N THR A 19 10.18 8.05 5.64
CA THR A 19 10.89 7.26 6.67
C THR A 19 12.22 7.90 7.03
N SER A 20 12.20 8.97 7.84
CA SER A 20 13.42 9.49 8.46
C SER A 20 13.84 8.56 9.61
N ILE A 21 14.91 7.81 9.37
CA ILE A 21 15.57 6.91 10.34
C ILE A 21 16.52 7.71 11.24
N ASN A 22 16.06 8.84 11.80
CA ASN A 22 16.82 9.56 12.82
C ASN A 22 15.92 10.45 13.67
N ALA A 23 14.81 9.85 14.08
CA ALA A 23 13.68 10.51 14.65
C ALA A 23 13.70 10.30 16.16
N GLY A 24 13.89 11.39 16.92
CA GLY A 24 13.81 11.36 18.39
C GLY A 24 12.42 10.93 18.88
N PRO A 25 12.19 10.79 20.19
CA PRO A 25 10.90 10.33 20.72
C PRO A 25 9.69 11.17 20.26
N ALA A 26 9.86 12.47 19.96
CA ALA A 26 8.82 13.31 19.37
C ALA A 26 8.43 12.91 17.94
N ASP A 27 9.39 12.45 17.16
CA ASP A 27 9.21 12.12 15.75
C ASP A 27 8.49 10.77 15.56
N SER A 28 8.62 9.85 16.52
CA SER A 28 7.89 8.56 16.51
C SER A 28 6.36 8.73 16.56
N ARG A 29 5.85 9.76 17.28
CA ARG A 29 4.42 10.06 17.35
C ARG A 29 3.89 10.64 16.05
N LEU A 30 4.65 11.52 15.41
CA LEU A 30 4.33 12.11 14.11
C LEU A 30 4.32 11.04 13.01
N GLN A 31 5.26 10.09 13.04
CA GLN A 31 5.29 8.97 12.12
C GLN A 31 4.05 8.07 12.22
N VAL A 32 3.64 7.70 13.44
CA VAL A 32 2.42 6.91 13.67
C VAL A 32 1.18 7.66 13.21
N PHE A 33 1.12 8.99 13.43
CA PHE A 33 0.04 9.83 12.94
C PHE A 33 -0.04 9.85 11.41
N ASN A 34 1.09 10.03 10.72
CA ASN A 34 1.16 10.04 9.26
C ASN A 34 0.71 8.71 8.65
N VAL A 35 1.11 7.58 9.24
CA VAL A 35 0.66 6.25 8.79
C VAL A 35 -0.85 6.10 8.99
N ARG A 36 -1.39 6.53 10.12
CA ARG A 36 -2.84 6.48 10.37
C ARG A 36 -3.62 7.36 9.40
N LEU A 37 -3.12 8.56 9.12
CA LEU A 37 -3.74 9.47 8.16
C LEU A 37 -3.75 8.85 6.76
N TYR A 38 -2.60 8.32 6.31
CA TYR A 38 -2.49 7.62 5.03
C TYR A 38 -3.45 6.44 4.93
N GLN A 39 -3.51 5.57 5.94
CA GLN A 39 -4.43 4.43 5.97
C GLN A 39 -5.91 4.87 6.01
N SER A 40 -6.21 5.99 6.67
CA SER A 40 -7.58 6.53 6.70
C SER A 40 -8.00 7.03 5.32
N LEU A 41 -7.13 7.78 4.64
CA LEU A 41 -7.39 8.29 3.28
C LEU A 41 -7.59 7.14 2.29
N MET A 42 -6.71 6.13 2.34
CA MET A 42 -6.80 4.96 1.47
C MET A 42 -8.03 4.10 1.79
N GLY A 43 -8.35 3.92 3.08
CA GLY A 43 -9.58 3.22 3.49
C GLY A 43 -10.85 3.90 2.99
N ILE A 44 -10.94 5.23 3.11
CA ILE A 44 -12.06 6.02 2.56
C ILE A 44 -12.11 5.89 1.04
N LEU A 45 -10.97 5.99 0.36
CA LEU A 45 -10.89 5.85 -1.09
C LEU A 45 -11.41 4.48 -1.56
N PHE A 46 -11.06 3.39 -0.87
CA PHE A 46 -11.57 2.06 -1.19
C PHE A 46 -13.06 1.89 -0.88
N ILE A 47 -13.58 2.53 0.17
CA ILE A 47 -15.04 2.56 0.44
C ILE A 47 -15.76 3.27 -0.71
N VAL A 48 -15.26 4.42 -1.15
CA VAL A 48 -15.84 5.16 -2.27
C VAL A 48 -15.74 4.33 -3.55
N ALA A 49 -14.60 3.69 -3.83
CA ALA A 49 -14.44 2.80 -4.96
C ALA A 49 -15.49 1.68 -4.93
N ALA A 50 -15.65 0.98 -3.80
CA ALA A 50 -16.67 -0.05 -3.61
C ALA A 50 -18.09 0.48 -3.86
N ALA A 51 -18.42 1.67 -3.36
CA ALA A 51 -19.75 2.25 -3.54
C ALA A 51 -20.07 2.55 -5.02
N VAL A 52 -19.07 2.94 -5.81
CA VAL A 52 -19.24 3.19 -7.25
C VAL A 52 -19.48 1.89 -8.04
N GLN A 53 -19.03 0.75 -7.52
CA GLN A 53 -19.17 -0.54 -8.21
C GLN A 53 -20.61 -1.07 -8.27
N TRP A 54 -21.59 -0.44 -7.60
CA TRP A 54 -22.99 -0.87 -7.75
C TRP A 54 -23.54 -0.72 -9.18
N ASN A 55 -22.85 0.06 -10.02
CA ASN A 55 -23.21 0.24 -11.42
C ASN A 55 -22.53 -0.77 -12.36
N ASP A 56 -21.67 -1.66 -11.84
CA ASP A 56 -20.96 -2.66 -12.65
C ASP A 56 -21.82 -3.93 -12.87
N PRO A 57 -21.59 -4.68 -13.96
CA PRO A 57 -22.31 -5.93 -14.25
C PRO A 57 -22.03 -7.02 -13.23
N ASP A 58 -20.87 -6.98 -12.55
CA ASP A 58 -20.48 -7.95 -11.52
C ASP A 58 -20.10 -7.29 -10.18
N PRO A 59 -21.06 -6.60 -9.53
CA PRO A 59 -20.76 -5.67 -8.46
C PRO A 59 -20.27 -6.36 -7.18
N THR A 60 -20.75 -7.58 -6.91
CA THR A 60 -20.39 -8.34 -5.71
C THR A 60 -18.89 -8.64 -5.65
N PHE A 61 -18.31 -8.99 -6.80
CA PHE A 61 -16.89 -9.30 -6.89
C PHE A 61 -16.03 -8.06 -6.62
N TRP A 62 -16.33 -6.95 -7.29
CA TRP A 62 -15.58 -5.71 -7.14
C TRP A 62 -15.73 -5.08 -5.75
N ILE A 63 -16.95 -5.06 -5.22
CA ILE A 63 -17.23 -4.60 -3.84
C ILE A 63 -16.45 -5.43 -2.83
N SER A 64 -16.33 -6.75 -3.05
CA SER A 64 -15.57 -7.61 -2.15
C SER A 64 -14.07 -7.27 -2.16
N ILE A 65 -13.49 -7.03 -3.33
CA ILE A 65 -12.07 -6.67 -3.46
C ILE A 65 -11.77 -5.33 -2.76
N TYR A 66 -12.51 -4.28 -3.11
CA TYR A 66 -12.33 -2.97 -2.47
C TYR A 66 -12.71 -2.99 -0.99
N GLY A 67 -13.71 -3.77 -0.61
CA GLY A 67 -14.14 -3.94 0.78
C GLY A 67 -13.05 -4.59 1.64
N ILE A 68 -12.37 -5.63 1.14
CA ILE A 68 -11.23 -6.23 1.83
C ILE A 68 -10.11 -5.20 2.00
N ALA A 69 -9.77 -4.46 0.94
CA ALA A 69 -8.75 -3.42 1.01
C ALA A 69 -9.12 -2.33 2.05
N ALA A 70 -10.36 -1.85 2.03
CA ALA A 70 -10.89 -0.88 2.99
C ALA A 70 -10.80 -1.39 4.44
N LEU A 71 -11.22 -2.63 4.70
CA LEU A 71 -11.19 -3.23 6.03
C LEU A 71 -9.76 -3.36 6.56
N LEU A 72 -8.81 -3.74 5.71
CA LEU A 72 -7.40 -3.83 6.09
C LEU A 72 -6.83 -2.44 6.41
N SER A 73 -7.06 -1.44 5.55
CA SER A 73 -6.58 -0.08 5.78
C SER A 73 -7.17 0.51 7.07
N ILE A 74 -8.49 0.42 7.25
CA ILE A 74 -9.17 0.94 8.46
C ILE A 74 -8.74 0.18 9.71
N GLY A 75 -8.63 -1.15 9.63
CA GLY A 75 -8.15 -1.94 10.75
C GLY A 75 -6.79 -1.47 11.23
N GLU A 76 -5.89 -1.15 10.30
CA GLU A 76 -4.56 -0.67 10.64
C GLU A 76 -4.57 0.71 11.30
N VAL A 77 -5.54 1.58 11.04
CA VAL A 77 -5.70 2.85 11.76
C VAL A 77 -5.84 2.61 13.26
N PHE A 78 -6.69 1.66 13.65
CA PHE A 78 -7.03 1.37 15.04
C PHE A 78 -6.00 0.46 15.74
N TRP A 79 -5.40 -0.49 15.00
CA TRP A 79 -4.59 -1.55 15.60
C TRP A 79 -3.13 -1.59 15.11
N LEU A 80 -2.61 -0.51 14.53
CA LEU A 80 -1.24 -0.41 13.98
C LEU A 80 -0.15 -1.00 14.89
N SER A 81 -0.24 -0.74 16.20
CA SER A 81 0.78 -1.15 17.19
C SER A 81 0.60 -2.56 17.74
N ARG A 82 -0.48 -3.27 17.37
CA ARG A 82 -0.73 -4.64 17.85
C ARG A 82 0.11 -5.64 17.05
N LYS A 83 0.83 -6.53 17.75
CA LYS A 83 1.62 -7.61 17.12
C LYS A 83 0.79 -8.50 16.19
N SER A 84 -0.50 -8.69 16.48
CA SER A 84 -1.43 -9.41 15.60
C SER A 84 -1.62 -8.67 14.28
N MET A 85 -1.85 -7.36 14.31
CA MET A 85 -2.03 -6.55 13.10
C MET A 85 -0.76 -6.48 12.26
N VAL A 86 0.42 -6.38 12.88
CA VAL A 86 1.70 -6.45 12.15
C VAL A 86 1.83 -7.77 11.37
N ARG A 87 1.40 -8.90 11.96
CA ARG A 87 1.38 -10.21 11.27
C ARG A 87 0.36 -10.25 10.14
N ILE A 88 -0.87 -9.78 10.38
CA ILE A 88 -1.94 -9.70 9.39
C ILE A 88 -1.45 -8.88 8.18
N ARG A 89 -0.92 -7.68 8.43
CA ARG A 89 -0.35 -6.79 7.42
C ARG A 89 0.75 -7.48 6.59
N SER A 90 1.67 -8.18 7.26
CA SER A 90 2.81 -8.83 6.61
C SER A 90 2.42 -10.00 5.71
N LEU A 91 1.21 -10.55 5.87
CA LEU A 91 0.72 -11.69 5.10
C LEU A 91 -0.33 -11.26 4.06
N LEU A 92 -1.33 -10.50 4.48
CA LEU A 92 -2.49 -10.20 3.64
C LEU A 92 -2.19 -9.14 2.58
N TRP A 93 -1.37 -8.11 2.87
CA TRP A 93 -1.06 -7.11 1.84
C TRP A 93 -0.24 -7.66 0.67
N PRO A 94 0.83 -8.46 0.89
CA PRO A 94 1.54 -9.08 -0.23
C PRO A 94 0.63 -10.00 -1.04
N LEU A 95 -0.20 -10.80 -0.36
CA LEU A 95 -1.13 -11.71 -1.03
C LEU A 95 -2.13 -10.95 -1.90
N LEU A 96 -2.77 -9.92 -1.34
CA LEU A 96 -3.72 -9.07 -2.03
C LEU A 96 -3.06 -8.30 -3.18
N ALA A 97 -1.85 -7.77 -2.97
CA ALA A 97 -1.12 -7.02 -3.99
C ALA A 97 -0.70 -7.91 -5.17
N ILE A 98 -0.26 -9.15 -4.90
CA ILE A 98 0.08 -10.13 -5.94
C ILE A 98 -1.17 -10.55 -6.71
N ALA A 99 -2.26 -10.86 -6.01
CA ALA A 99 -3.52 -11.23 -6.65
C ALA A 99 -4.06 -10.09 -7.53
N ALA A 100 -4.08 -8.86 -6.99
CA ALA A 100 -4.50 -7.68 -7.73
C ALA A 100 -3.59 -7.38 -8.93
N LEU A 101 -2.28 -7.59 -8.81
CA LEU A 101 -1.34 -7.38 -9.91
C LEU A 101 -1.56 -8.41 -11.02
N ILE A 102 -1.67 -9.70 -10.68
CA ILE A 102 -1.89 -10.77 -11.66
C ILE A 102 -3.21 -10.52 -12.41
N TYR A 103 -4.27 -10.19 -11.67
CA TYR A 103 -5.57 -9.97 -12.27
C TYR A 103 -5.62 -8.66 -13.08
N GLY A 104 -5.05 -7.57 -12.56
CA GLY A 104 -4.94 -6.30 -13.29
C GLY A 104 -4.13 -6.42 -14.58
N LEU A 105 -3.06 -7.22 -14.58
CA LEU A 105 -2.30 -7.52 -15.80
C LEU A 105 -3.10 -8.39 -16.78
N SER A 106 -3.99 -9.26 -16.31
CA SER A 106 -4.84 -10.05 -17.20
C SER A 106 -5.88 -9.20 -17.94
N LEU A 107 -6.29 -8.08 -17.34
CA LEU A 107 -7.21 -7.10 -17.94
C LEU A 107 -6.51 -6.13 -18.91
N PHE A 108 -5.17 -6.15 -18.98
CA PHE A 108 -4.39 -5.21 -19.77
C PHE A 108 -4.65 -5.29 -21.28
N HIS A 109 -5.12 -6.43 -21.78
CA HIS A 109 -5.49 -6.61 -23.19
C HIS A 109 -6.83 -5.97 -23.56
N GLY A 110 -7.66 -5.64 -22.58
CA GLY A 110 -8.97 -5.03 -22.77
C GLY A 110 -8.96 -3.51 -22.56
N LEU A 111 -7.79 -2.88 -22.44
CA LEU A 111 -7.69 -1.44 -22.23
C LEU A 111 -8.02 -0.69 -23.52
N GLU A 112 -9.13 0.03 -23.50
CA GLU A 112 -9.48 0.97 -24.57
C GLU A 112 -8.96 2.39 -24.26
N GLY A 113 -8.87 3.24 -25.28
CA GLY A 113 -8.31 4.60 -25.15
C GLY A 113 -9.17 5.57 -24.29
N GLU A 114 -10.42 5.22 -24.00
CA GLU A 114 -11.38 6.06 -23.27
C GLU A 114 -11.37 5.74 -21.77
N TRP A 115 -10.40 6.28 -21.05
CA TRP A 115 -10.13 6.00 -19.63
C TRP A 115 -11.27 6.25 -18.63
N TYR A 116 -12.31 7.02 -18.98
CA TYR A 116 -13.40 7.39 -18.07
C TYR A 116 -14.69 6.59 -18.25
N ASN A 117 -14.86 5.94 -19.41
CA ASN A 117 -16.08 5.21 -19.77
C ASN A 117 -15.83 3.73 -20.04
N ASP A 118 -14.56 3.34 -20.14
CA ASP A 118 -14.16 1.94 -20.24
C ASP A 118 -14.12 1.29 -18.85
N GLU A 119 -15.03 0.34 -18.67
CA GLU A 119 -15.20 -0.47 -17.46
C GLU A 119 -13.89 -1.18 -17.10
N VAL A 120 -13.24 -1.79 -18.10
CA VAL A 120 -12.01 -2.57 -17.92
C VAL A 120 -10.85 -1.67 -17.47
N THR A 121 -10.77 -0.44 -18.00
CA THR A 121 -9.78 0.56 -17.56
C THR A 121 -10.02 0.99 -16.11
N ARG A 122 -11.27 1.20 -15.68
CA ARG A 122 -11.58 1.52 -14.27
C ARG A 122 -11.21 0.39 -13.32
N GLU A 123 -11.56 -0.83 -13.68
CA GLU A 123 -11.29 -2.05 -12.91
C GLU A 123 -9.79 -2.33 -12.77
N SER A 124 -9.07 -2.32 -13.88
CA SER A 124 -7.61 -2.51 -13.89
C SER A 124 -6.89 -1.40 -13.10
N GLY A 125 -7.28 -0.15 -13.26
CA GLY A 125 -6.73 0.98 -12.51
C GLY A 125 -6.92 0.83 -10.99
N GLY A 126 -8.08 0.36 -10.55
CA GLY A 126 -8.34 0.07 -9.15
C GLY A 126 -7.52 -1.09 -8.59
N LEU A 127 -7.29 -2.15 -9.38
CA LEU A 127 -6.40 -3.25 -9.00
C LEU A 127 -4.95 -2.78 -8.87
N PHE A 128 -4.47 -1.94 -9.79
CA PHE A 128 -3.13 -1.34 -9.68
C PHE A 128 -2.99 -0.46 -8.43
N LEU A 129 -4.04 0.29 -8.08
CA LEU A 129 -4.08 1.08 -6.86
C LEU A 129 -3.95 0.19 -5.61
N ILE A 130 -4.67 -0.94 -5.57
CA ILE A 130 -4.58 -1.92 -4.47
C ILE A 130 -3.17 -2.53 -4.40
N THR A 131 -2.58 -2.88 -5.55
CA THR A 131 -1.20 -3.38 -5.60
C THR A 131 -0.21 -2.36 -5.02
N LEU A 132 -0.28 -1.11 -5.47
CA LEU A 132 0.62 -0.05 -4.99
C LEU A 132 0.45 0.18 -3.50
N HIS A 133 -0.79 0.27 -3.02
CA HIS A 133 -1.10 0.46 -1.61
C HIS A 133 -0.63 -0.73 -0.75
N GLY A 134 -0.81 -1.97 -1.21
CA GLY A 134 -0.36 -3.16 -0.51
C GLY A 134 1.15 -3.23 -0.39
N LEU A 135 1.89 -2.83 -1.44
CA LEU A 135 3.34 -2.69 -1.38
C LEU A 135 3.75 -1.65 -0.33
N ILE A 136 3.20 -0.43 -0.39
CA ILE A 136 3.52 0.64 0.57
C ILE A 136 3.25 0.17 2.01
N SER A 137 2.09 -0.44 2.25
CA SER A 137 1.68 -0.94 3.57
C SER A 137 2.60 -2.05 4.08
N TYR A 138 3.04 -2.96 3.20
CA TYR A 138 3.99 -4.03 3.54
C TYR A 138 5.38 -3.48 3.91
N TRP A 139 5.92 -2.58 3.09
CA TRP A 139 7.26 -2.02 3.30
C TRP A 139 7.34 -1.16 4.57
N ALA A 140 6.24 -0.51 4.96
CA ALA A 140 6.16 0.25 6.21
C ALA A 140 6.50 -0.58 7.48
N VAL A 141 6.32 -1.90 7.46
CA VAL A 141 6.66 -2.79 8.60
C VAL A 141 8.15 -3.10 8.68
N ARG A 142 8.78 -3.32 7.52
CA ARG A 142 10.17 -3.77 7.46
C ARG A 142 11.17 -2.68 7.83
N GLY A 143 10.77 -1.41 7.82
CA GLY A 143 11.56 -0.34 8.45
C GLY A 143 11.68 -0.56 9.96
N ASN A 144 10.54 -0.81 10.62
CA ASN A 144 10.43 -0.86 12.07
C ASN A 144 11.15 -2.07 12.73
N SER A 145 11.20 -3.22 12.05
CA SER A 145 11.83 -4.44 12.60
C SER A 145 13.36 -4.42 12.57
N ARG A 146 13.98 -3.66 11.65
CA ARG A 146 15.45 -3.60 11.49
C ARG A 146 16.12 -2.72 12.53
N ASP A 147 15.44 -1.67 12.99
CA ASP A 147 15.99 -0.76 14.00
C ASP A 147 16.01 -1.39 15.40
N ILE A 148 15.01 -2.23 15.71
CA ILE A 148 14.94 -2.96 16.99
C ILE A 148 16.07 -3.99 17.15
N SER A 149 16.52 -4.64 16.06
CA SER A 149 17.61 -5.62 16.15
C SER A 149 18.98 -4.97 16.34
N LYS A 150 19.19 -3.77 15.79
CA LYS A 150 20.44 -3.03 15.95
C LYS A 150 20.61 -2.47 17.37
N GLY A 151 19.54 -1.98 17.99
CA GLY A 151 19.59 -1.46 19.36
C GLY A 151 19.82 -2.51 20.46
N LYS A 152 19.72 -3.81 20.15
CA LYS A 152 20.04 -4.91 21.08
C LYS A 152 21.49 -5.40 20.99
N ASN A 153 22.20 -5.02 19.93
CA ASN A 153 23.56 -5.48 19.64
C ASN A 153 24.60 -4.36 19.80
N GLY A 154 24.21 -3.20 20.34
CA GLY A 154 25.07 -2.04 20.61
C GLY A 154 25.19 -1.76 22.09
#